data_AF-A0A4R9IL17-F1
#
_entry.id   AF-A0A4R9IL17-F1
#
_cell.length_a   1.000
_cell.length_b   1.000
_cell.length_c   1.000
_cell.angle_alpha   90.00
_cell.angle_beta   90.00
_cell.angle_gamma   90.00
#
_symmetry.space_group_name_H-M   'P 1'
#
loop_
_entity.id
_entity.type
_entity.pdbx_description
1 polymer ?
#
loop_
_entity_poly.entity_id
_entity_poly.type
_entity_poly.pdbx_seq_one_letter_code
_entity_poly.pdbx_strand_id
1 'polypeptide(L)'
;MFSNDTSMQIDSSFNSDKPNKINLANRWNQKMRYSRSYLDTDVRLIIESDFDYSGGVSEEAIREFLQKFQILNSQFTTSLILAE
;
A
#
# COMPACT_ATOMS: atom_id res chain seq x y z
N MET A 1 -6.71 7.59 -25.20
CA MET A 1 -7.83 7.51 -24.24
C MET A 1 -7.29 8.10 -22.94
N PHE A 2 -7.62 9.34 -22.60
CA PHE A 2 -7.49 9.78 -21.22
C PHE A 2 -8.68 9.14 -20.53
N SER A 3 -8.43 8.11 -19.73
CA SER A 3 -9.45 7.56 -18.87
C SER A 3 -9.98 8.70 -17.99
N ASN A 4 -11.29 8.74 -17.75
CA ASN A 4 -11.90 9.56 -16.70
C ASN A 4 -11.52 8.98 -15.32
N ASP A 5 -10.24 8.63 -15.12
CA ASP A 5 -9.77 8.09 -13.85
C ASP A 5 -9.85 9.20 -12.84
N THR A 6 -10.82 9.08 -11.94
CA THR A 6 -10.99 9.94 -10.78
C THR A 6 -10.26 9.38 -9.57
N SER A 7 -9.30 8.47 -9.77
CA SER A 7 -8.55 7.84 -8.70
C SER A 7 -7.11 7.58 -9.10
N MET A 8 -6.22 7.68 -8.12
CA MET A 8 -4.81 7.32 -8.22
C MET A 8 -4.53 6.18 -7.26
N GLN A 9 -3.77 5.20 -7.72
CA GLN A 9 -3.25 4.12 -6.91
C GLN A 9 -1.73 4.25 -6.79
N ILE A 10 -1.20 3.94 -5.62
CA ILE A 10 0.23 3.75 -5.42
C ILE A 10 0.47 2.43 -4.71
N ASP A 11 1.46 1.68 -5.18
CA ASP A 11 1.87 0.41 -4.58
C ASP A 11 3.38 0.31 -4.41
N SER A 12 3.80 -0.64 -3.58
CA SER A 12 5.19 -1.05 -3.43
C SER A 12 5.26 -2.56 -3.33
N SER A 13 6.15 -3.16 -4.12
CA SER A 13 6.38 -4.60 -4.15
C SER A 13 7.63 -4.99 -3.38
N PHE A 14 7.54 -6.06 -2.59
CA PHE A 14 8.63 -6.59 -1.79
C PHE A 14 8.92 -8.05 -2.13
N ASN A 15 10.16 -8.31 -2.51
CA ASN A 15 10.71 -9.67 -2.53
C ASN A 15 11.08 -10.06 -1.10
N SER A 16 10.65 -11.24 -0.67
CA SER A 16 10.99 -11.78 0.64
C SER A 16 10.91 -13.31 0.63
N ASP A 17 11.94 -13.94 1.19
CA ASP A 17 12.02 -15.39 1.36
C ASP A 17 11.36 -15.88 2.66
N LYS A 18 10.72 -14.98 3.41
CA LYS A 18 10.06 -15.34 4.66
C LYS A 18 8.90 -16.31 4.41
N PRO A 19 8.75 -17.38 5.20
CA PRO A 19 7.74 -18.41 4.95
C PRO A 19 6.30 -17.92 5.19
N ASN A 20 6.11 -16.95 6.09
CA ASN A 20 4.79 -16.53 6.57
C ASN A 20 4.28 -15.19 5.97
N LYS A 21 4.59 -14.91 4.70
CA LYS A 21 4.18 -13.64 4.04
C LYS A 21 2.67 -13.38 4.10
N ILE A 22 1.85 -14.42 3.90
CA ILE A 22 0.38 -14.27 3.93
C ILE A 22 -0.13 -13.82 5.31
N ASN A 23 0.47 -14.31 6.40
CA ASN A 23 0.10 -13.93 7.76
C ASN A 23 0.48 -12.48 8.05
N LEU A 24 1.61 -12.01 7.51
CA LEU A 24 1.99 -10.60 7.58
C LEU A 24 0.96 -9.71 6.87
N ALA A 25 0.57 -10.04 5.64
CA ALA A 25 -0.44 -9.30 4.87
C ALA A 25 -1.80 -9.27 5.61
N ASN A 26 -2.25 -10.41 6.13
CA ASN A 26 -3.50 -10.49 6.88
C ASN A 26 -3.48 -9.62 8.15
N ARG A 27 -2.39 -9.68 8.93
CA ARG A 27 -2.24 -8.84 10.13
C ARG A 27 -2.20 -7.35 9.79
N TRP A 28 -1.56 -6.99 8.68
CA TRP A 28 -1.55 -5.61 8.20
C TRP A 28 -2.97 -5.11 7.92
N ASN A 29 -3.74 -5.86 7.14
CA ASN A 29 -5.10 -5.51 6.74
C ASN A 29 -6.07 -5.41 7.94
N GLN A 30 -5.83 -6.17 9.01
CA GLN A 30 -6.63 -6.08 10.24
C GLN A 30 -6.36 -4.79 11.04
N LYS A 31 -5.16 -4.21 10.91
CA LYS A 31 -4.70 -3.11 11.77
C LYS A 31 -4.76 -1.74 11.08
N MET A 32 -4.51 -1.69 9.77
CA MET A 32 -4.32 -0.43 9.04
C MET A 32 -5.58 -0.04 8.25
N ARG A 33 -5.88 1.27 8.16
CA ARG A 33 -7.14 1.78 7.58
C ARG A 33 -6.99 2.51 6.24
N TYR A 34 -5.79 2.67 5.71
CA TYR A 34 -5.52 3.44 4.47
C TYR A 34 -4.57 2.74 3.50
N SER A 35 -4.31 1.45 3.74
CA SER A 35 -3.59 0.60 2.79
C SER A 35 -4.10 -0.82 2.94
N ARG A 36 -3.90 -1.61 1.88
CA ARG A 36 -4.06 -3.05 1.89
C ARG A 36 -2.76 -3.71 1.50
N SER A 37 -2.57 -4.94 1.94
CA SER A 37 -1.48 -5.80 1.54
C SER A 37 -1.98 -7.15 1.05
N TYR A 38 -1.35 -7.67 0.00
CA TYR A 38 -1.67 -8.95 -0.62
C TYR A 38 -0.43 -9.58 -1.26
N LEU A 39 -0.55 -10.84 -1.68
CA LEU A 39 0.45 -11.49 -2.53
C LEU A 39 0.04 -11.34 -3.98
N ASP A 40 0.96 -10.92 -4.84
CA ASP A 40 0.73 -10.93 -6.28
C ASP A 40 0.94 -12.33 -6.90
N THR A 41 0.84 -12.42 -8.22
CA THR A 41 1.02 -13.68 -8.97
C THR A 41 2.41 -14.27 -8.85
N ASP A 42 3.42 -13.46 -8.51
CA ASP A 42 4.81 -13.86 -8.34
C ASP A 42 5.14 -14.11 -6.85
N VAL A 43 4.13 -14.17 -5.98
CA VAL A 43 4.27 -14.39 -4.53
C VAL A 43 5.11 -13.29 -3.85
N ARG A 44 5.09 -12.08 -4.42
CA ARG A 44 5.66 -10.87 -3.82
C ARG A 44 4.62 -10.22 -2.91
N LEU A 45 5.08 -9.65 -1.81
CA LEU A 45 4.23 -8.85 -0.94
C LEU A 45 4.00 -7.49 -1.57
N ILE A 46 2.75 -7.14 -1.77
CA ILE A 46 2.33 -5.81 -2.20
C ILE A 46 1.78 -5.06 -1.00
N ILE A 47 2.09 -3.77 -0.89
CA ILE A 47 1.30 -2.80 -0.13
C ILE A 47 0.78 -1.77 -1.12
N GLU A 48 -0.49 -1.40 -0.97
CA GLU A 48 -1.18 -0.53 -1.91
C GLU A 48 -2.11 0.43 -1.17
N SER A 49 -2.24 1.63 -1.71
CA SER A 49 -3.19 2.66 -1.27
C SER A 49 -3.84 3.34 -2.47
N ASP A 50 -5.13 3.61 -2.34
CA ASP A 50 -5.93 4.32 -3.33
C ASP A 50 -6.33 5.71 -2.84
N PHE A 51 -6.43 6.64 -3.78
CA PHE A 51 -6.87 8.01 -3.55
C PHE A 51 -7.90 8.42 -4.59
N ASP A 52 -9.14 8.63 -4.16
CA ASP A 52 -10.25 9.13 -4.97
C ASP A 52 -10.29 10.66 -4.96
N TYR A 53 -10.36 11.26 -6.14
CA TYR A 53 -10.45 12.69 -6.41
C TYR A 53 -11.64 13.05 -7.32
N SER A 54 -12.68 12.22 -7.35
CA SER A 54 -13.92 12.45 -8.12
C SER A 54 -14.68 13.75 -7.79
N GLY A 55 -14.34 14.42 -6.68
CA GLY A 55 -14.87 15.74 -6.30
C GLY A 55 -13.94 16.93 -6.57
N GLY A 56 -12.84 16.73 -7.29
CA GLY A 56 -11.74 17.69 -7.39
C GLY A 56 -10.68 17.47 -6.31
N VAL A 57 -9.46 17.93 -6.57
CA VAL A 57 -8.29 17.68 -5.72
C VAL A 57 -7.40 18.92 -5.64
N SER A 58 -6.85 19.18 -4.46
CA SER A 58 -5.80 20.17 -4.26
C SER A 58 -4.41 19.52 -4.31
N GLU A 59 -3.40 20.29 -4.68
CA GLU A 59 -2.00 19.82 -4.61
C GLU A 59 -1.64 19.33 -3.20
N GLU A 60 -2.14 20.01 -2.16
CA GLU A 60 -1.91 19.63 -0.77
C GLU A 60 -2.50 18.26 -0.43
N ALA A 61 -3.70 17.94 -0.92
CA ALA A 61 -4.30 16.62 -0.70
C ALA A 61 -3.46 15.49 -1.35
N ILE A 62 -2.89 15.74 -2.53
CA ILE A 62 -1.96 14.81 -3.19
C ILE A 62 -0.69 14.66 -2.35
N ARG A 63 -0.12 15.77 -1.87
CA ARG A 63 1.08 15.78 -1.01
C ARG A 63 0.85 14.98 0.27
N GLU A 64 -0.26 15.20 0.95
CA GLU A 64 -0.63 14.45 2.14
C GLU A 64 -0.83 12.95 1.86
N PHE A 65 -1.46 12.60 0.73
CA PHE A 65 -1.64 11.21 0.33
C PHE A 65 -0.28 10.51 0.13
N LEU A 66 0.64 11.14 -0.60
CA LEU A 66 1.99 10.61 -0.82
C LEU A 66 2.78 10.48 0.48
N GLN A 67 2.68 11.46 1.39
CA GLN A 67 3.32 11.39 2.70
C GLN A 67 2.75 10.27 3.57
N LYS A 68 1.42 10.10 3.57
CA LYS A 68 0.75 8.99 4.28
C LYS A 68 1.23 7.65 3.74
N PHE A 69 1.33 7.49 2.42
CA PHE A 69 1.85 6.27 1.82
C PHE A 69 3.31 6.01 2.20
N GLN A 70 4.17 7.02 2.21
CA GLN A 70 5.57 6.87 2.67
C GLN A 70 5.66 6.34 4.12
N ILE A 71 4.80 6.84 5.02
CA ILE A 71 4.73 6.37 6.41
C ILE A 71 4.28 4.92 6.46
N LEU A 72 3.20 4.58 5.75
CA LEU A 72 2.67 3.21 5.68
C LEU A 72 3.72 2.24 5.11
N ASN A 73 4.42 2.64 4.06
CA ASN A 73 5.46 1.84 3.43
C ASN A 73 6.65 1.58 4.39
N SER A 74 7.05 2.58 5.17
CA SER A 74 8.09 2.44 6.20
C SER A 74 7.66 1.49 7.34
N GLN A 75 6.42 1.62 7.80
CA GLN A 75 5.84 0.73 8.82
C GLN A 75 5.71 -0.72 8.33
N PHE A 76 5.32 -0.90 7.07
CA PHE A 76 5.22 -2.22 6.45
C PHE A 76 6.60 -2.86 6.32
N THR A 77 7.59 -2.10 5.85
CA THR A 77 8.99 -2.57 5.76
C THR A 77 9.51 -3.00 7.13
N THR A 78 9.23 -2.24 8.18
CA THR A 78 9.59 -2.61 9.56
C THR A 78 8.93 -3.92 9.97
N SER A 79 7.63 -4.07 9.70
CA SER A 79 6.87 -5.29 10.01
C SER A 79 7.40 -6.50 9.23
N LEU A 80 7.80 -6.30 7.97
CA LEU A 80 8.41 -7.32 7.13
C LEU A 80 9.76 -7.75 7.67
N ILE A 81 10.62 -6.82 8.10
CA ILE A 81 11.93 -7.11 8.70
C ILE A 81 11.78 -7.90 10.00
N LEU A 82 10.77 -7.58 10.82
CA LEU A 82 10.53 -8.22 12.12
C LEU A 82 9.72 -9.53 12.06
N ALA A 83 9.07 -9.84 10.93
CA ALA A 83 8.33 -11.09 10.78
C ALA A 83 9.27 -12.31 10.84
N GLU A 84 8.90 -13.38 11.52
CA GLU A 84 9.63 -14.65 11.51
C GLU A 84 9.15 -15.58 10.38
#